data_AF-A0A973MB33-F1
#
_entry.id   AF-A0A973MB33-F1
#
_cell.length_a   1.000
_cell.length_b   1.000
_cell.length_c   1.000
_cell.angle_alpha   90.00
_cell.angle_beta   90.00
_cell.angle_gamma   90.00
#
_symmetry.space_group_name_H-M   'P 1'
#
loop_
_entity.id
_entity.type
_entity.pdbx_description
1 polymer ?
#
loop_
_entity_poly.entity_id
_entity_poly.type
_entity_poly.pdbx_seq_one_letter_code
_entity_poly.pdbx_strand_id
1 'polypeptide(L)'
;MFGFDSAEIAIIAVLALVFIGPKELPKVMRTVGYWVGRVRGMARHFTSGIEDMVRQAELEEMEKKWREENERIMQLHPPDAHYPEPGKPEEMPPLAEVAEPTLPFDERQPGDELPPEERPLP
;
A
#
# COMPACT_ATOMS: atom_id res chain seq x y z
N MET A 1 -25.15 32.49 4.65
CA MET A 1 -24.72 33.59 3.76
C MET A 1 -23.46 34.20 4.34
N PHE A 2 -22.32 33.55 4.11
CA PHE A 2 -20.94 34.03 4.31
C PHE A 2 -20.10 33.02 3.53
N GLY A 3 -20.09 33.19 2.21
CA GLY A 3 -19.24 32.42 1.33
C GLY A 3 -17.97 33.22 1.12
N PHE A 4 -16.84 32.54 0.96
CA PHE A 4 -15.56 33.10 0.53
C PHE A 4 -15.69 33.71 -0.88
N ASP A 5 -16.48 34.76 -1.00
CA ASP A 5 -16.66 35.50 -2.23
C ASP A 5 -15.47 36.42 -2.42
N SER A 6 -15.15 36.67 -3.68
CA SER A 6 -14.11 37.60 -4.10
C SER A 6 -14.22 38.96 -3.42
N ALA A 7 -15.46 39.43 -3.15
CA ALA A 7 -15.72 40.68 -2.45
C ALA A 7 -15.29 40.66 -0.98
N GLU A 8 -15.51 39.56 -0.25
CA GLU A 8 -15.14 39.45 1.16
C GLU A 8 -13.62 39.40 1.33
N ILE A 9 -12.93 38.66 0.47
CA ILE A 9 -11.46 38.65 0.42
C ILE A 9 -10.91 40.04 0.10
N ALA A 10 -11.54 40.78 -0.83
CA ALA A 10 -11.13 42.15 -1.17
C ALA A 10 -11.28 43.10 0.04
N ILE A 11 -12.36 43.00 0.81
CA ILE A 11 -12.55 43.82 2.03
C ILE A 11 -11.46 43.52 3.05
N ILE A 12 -11.17 42.24 3.32
CA ILE A 12 -10.10 41.85 4.25
C ILE A 12 -8.74 42.34 3.77
N ALA A 13 -8.45 42.27 2.47
CA ALA A 13 -7.20 42.77 1.89
C ALA A 13 -7.06 44.29 2.07
N VAL A 14 -8.14 45.05 1.87
CA VAL A 14 -8.14 46.51 2.12
C VAL A 14 -7.90 46.81 3.59
N LEU A 15 -8.58 46.10 4.51
CA LEU A 15 -8.35 46.27 5.94
C LEU A 15 -6.91 45.94 6.33
N ALA A 16 -6.34 44.86 5.81
CA ALA A 16 -4.93 44.52 6.03
C ALA A 16 -3.99 45.62 5.52
N LEU A 17 -4.26 46.20 4.35
CA LEU A 17 -3.48 47.31 3.81
C LEU A 17 -3.55 48.57 4.69
N VAL A 18 -4.71 48.84 5.30
CA VAL A 18 -4.90 50.01 6.17
C VAL A 18 -4.22 49.81 7.53
N PHE A 19 -4.39 48.64 8.15
CA PHE A 19 -3.88 48.36 9.50
C PHE A 19 -2.38 48.06 9.52
N ILE A 20 -1.89 47.25 8.57
CA ILE A 20 -0.48 46.84 8.48
C ILE A 20 0.30 47.82 7.60
N GLY A 21 -0.34 48.43 6.62
CA GLY A 21 0.31 49.30 5.64
C GLY A 21 0.79 48.52 4.40
N PRO A 22 0.68 49.12 3.19
CA PRO A 22 1.07 48.47 1.93
C PRO A 22 2.57 48.17 1.83
N LYS A 23 3.41 48.90 2.56
CA LYS A 23 4.86 48.70 2.56
C LYS A 23 5.30 47.56 3.47
N GLU A 24 4.51 47.22 4.49
CA GLU A 24 4.83 46.17 5.46
C GLU A 24 4.28 44.80 5.05
N LEU A 25 3.16 44.76 4.32
CA LEU A 25 2.59 43.51 3.79
C LEU A 25 3.60 42.63 3.03
N PRO A 26 4.44 43.15 2.11
CA PRO A 26 5.45 42.35 1.42
C PRO A 26 6.48 41.72 2.38
N LYS A 27 6.79 42.40 3.49
CA LYS A 27 7.73 41.90 4.50
C LYS A 27 7.06 40.80 5.35
N VAL A 28 5.79 40.98 5.71
CA VAL A 28 4.99 39.97 6.43
C VAL A 28 4.80 38.72 5.57
N MET A 29 4.40 38.86 4.31
CA MET A 29 4.24 37.73 3.38
C MET A 29 5.52 36.91 3.23
N ARG A 30 6.68 37.57 3.13
CA ARG A 30 7.98 36.87 3.11
C ARG A 30 8.27 36.11 4.39
N THR A 31 7.94 36.70 5.54
CA THR A 31 8.16 36.07 6.85
C THR A 31 7.26 34.86 7.05
N VAL A 32 5.97 35.00 6.74
CA VAL A 32 4.99 33.91 6.78
C VAL A 32 5.37 32.82 5.79
N GLY A 33 5.71 33.18 4.55
CA GLY A 33 6.13 32.22 3.52
C GLY A 33 7.38 31.44 3.92
N TYR A 34 8.36 32.10 4.54
CA TYR A 34 9.55 31.43 5.09
C TYR A 34 9.20 30.42 6.20
N TRP A 35 8.28 30.81 7.10
CA TRP A 35 7.82 29.94 8.18
C TRP A 35 7.05 28.73 7.66
N VAL A 36 6.09 28.95 6.77
CA VAL A 36 5.32 27.91 6.08
C VAL A 36 6.25 26.98 5.29
N GLY A 37 7.24 27.53 4.59
CA GLY A 37 8.23 26.75 3.85
C GLY A 37 9.05 25.83 4.76
N ARG A 38 9.47 26.32 5.94
CA ARG A 38 10.13 25.50 6.95
C ARG A 38 9.22 24.39 7.47
N VAL A 39 7.98 24.72 7.86
CA VAL A 39 7.03 23.71 8.36
C VAL A 39 6.75 22.66 7.29
N ARG A 40 6.59 23.04 6.02
CA ARG A 40 6.41 22.09 4.92
C ARG A 40 7.65 21.24 4.65
N GLY A 41 8.85 21.81 4.85
CA GLY A 41 10.10 21.05 4.84
C GLY A 41 10.12 19.98 5.93
N MET A 42 9.80 20.37 7.16
CA MET A 42 9.74 19.47 8.30
C MET A 42 8.67 18.39 8.10
N ALA A 43 7.46 18.76 7.67
CA ALA A 43 6.36 17.85 7.42
C ALA A 43 6.74 16.73 6.43
N ARG A 44 7.53 17.04 5.38
CA ARG A 44 8.02 16.02 4.44
C ARG A 44 8.87 14.95 5.13
N HIS A 45 9.72 15.34 6.08
CA HIS A 45 10.52 14.39 6.85
C HIS A 45 9.67 13.58 7.83
N PHE A 46 8.63 14.18 8.43
CA PHE A 46 7.68 13.46 9.28
C PHE A 46 6.84 12.47 8.48
N THR A 47 6.40 12.81 7.27
CA THR A 47 5.68 11.88 6.39
C THR A 47 6.54 10.65 6.11
N SER A 48 7.83 10.83 5.78
CA SER A 48 8.73 9.68 5.58
C SER A 48 8.87 8.81 6.84
N GLY A 49 9.01 9.41 8.02
CA GLY A 49 9.10 8.65 9.27
C GLY A 49 7.80 7.95 9.67
N ILE A 50 6.64 8.57 9.38
CA ILE A 50 5.33 7.95 9.59
C ILE A 50 5.12 6.79 8.61
N GLU A 51 5.54 6.94 7.36
CA GLU A 51 5.43 5.90 6.35
C GLU A 51 6.25 4.65 6.74
N ASP A 52 7.43 4.83 7.31
CA ASP A 52 8.23 3.72 7.87
C ASP A 52 7.53 3.04 9.06
N MET A 53 6.89 3.81 9.95
CA MET A 53 6.13 3.25 11.08
C MET A 53 4.86 2.54 10.63
N VAL A 54 4.13 3.10 9.67
CA VAL A 54 2.92 2.49 9.08
C VAL A 54 3.30 1.17 8.42
N ARG A 55 4.41 1.15 7.67
CA ARG A 55 4.90 -0.06 7.04
C ARG A 55 5.28 -1.15 8.06
N GLN A 56 5.86 -0.78 9.20
CA GLN A 56 6.13 -1.72 10.29
C GLN A 56 4.83 -2.25 10.92
N ALA A 57 3.84 -1.37 11.15
CA ALA A 57 2.53 -1.78 11.67
C ALA A 57 1.79 -2.72 10.70
N GLU A 58 1.85 -2.46 9.39
CA GLU A 58 1.30 -3.35 8.37
C GLU A 58 1.97 -4.73 8.40
N LEU A 59 3.30 -4.79 8.58
CA LEU A 59 4.04 -6.06 8.66
C LEU A 59 3.66 -6.87 9.92
N GLU A 60 3.54 -6.21 11.08
CA GLU A 60 3.09 -6.86 12.32
C GLU A 60 1.67 -7.44 12.19
N GLU A 61 0.76 -6.71 11.53
CA GLU A 61 -0.59 -7.22 11.24
C GLU A 61 -0.58 -8.40 10.27
N MET A 62 0.28 -8.39 9.25
CA MET A 62 0.43 -9.51 8.31
C MET A 62 0.98 -10.76 8.99
N GLU A 63 1.99 -10.61 9.86
CA GLU A 63 2.55 -11.74 10.62
C GLU A 63 1.49 -12.37 11.52
N LYS A 64 0.67 -11.54 12.19
CA LYS A 64 -0.43 -12.03 13.03
C LYS A 64 -1.45 -12.83 12.23
N LYS A 65 -1.88 -12.31 11.07
CA LYS A 65 -2.79 -13.03 10.15
C LYS A 65 -2.18 -14.34 9.65
N TRP A 66 -0.90 -14.34 9.32
CA TRP A 66 -0.20 -15.54 8.88
C TRP A 66 -0.16 -16.62 9.97
N ARG A 67 0.14 -16.25 11.23
CA ARG A 67 0.10 -17.20 12.34
C ARG A 67 -1.29 -17.76 12.58
N GLU A 68 -2.32 -16.91 12.60
CA GLU A 68 -3.71 -17.34 12.80
C GLU A 68 -4.14 -18.31 11.70
N GLU A 69 -3.81 -18.03 10.43
CA GLU A 69 -4.13 -18.92 9.32
C GLU A 69 -3.29 -20.21 9.36
N ASN A 70 -2.01 -20.12 9.72
CA ASN A 70 -1.16 -21.31 9.88
C ASN A 70 -1.65 -22.22 11.03
N GLU A 71 -2.06 -21.64 12.17
CA GLU A 71 -2.70 -22.38 13.26
C GLU A 71 -4.01 -23.02 12.81
N ARG A 72 -4.80 -22.33 11.99
CA ARG A 72 -6.03 -22.88 11.40
C ARG A 72 -5.73 -24.05 10.47
N ILE A 73 -4.72 -23.94 9.62
CA ILE A 73 -4.27 -25.02 8.74
C ILE A 73 -3.79 -26.22 9.57
N MET A 74 -3.03 -26.00 10.65
CA MET A 74 -2.57 -27.05 11.57
C MET A 74 -3.71 -27.71 12.37
N GLN A 75 -4.80 -26.98 12.65
CA GLN A 75 -6.00 -27.56 13.26
C GLN A 75 -6.78 -28.45 12.29
N LEU A 76 -6.80 -28.07 11.01
CA LEU A 76 -7.46 -28.85 9.95
C LEU A 76 -6.59 -30.02 9.47
N HIS A 77 -5.27 -29.92 9.62
CA HIS A 77 -4.28 -30.95 9.31
C HIS A 77 -3.40 -31.21 10.54
N PRO A 78 -3.79 -32.15 11.42
CA PRO A 78 -2.95 -32.59 12.53
C PRO A 78 -1.57 -32.99 12.01
N PRO A 79 -0.47 -32.71 12.74
CA PRO A 79 0.90 -33.14 12.37
C PRO A 79 1.06 -34.67 12.25
N ASP A 80 0.00 -35.41 12.56
CA ASP A 80 -0.16 -36.85 12.36
C ASP A 80 -0.61 -37.20 10.93
N ALA A 81 -0.76 -36.21 10.04
CA ALA A 81 -0.91 -36.44 8.62
C ALA A 81 0.31 -37.25 8.14
N HIS A 82 0.12 -38.56 8.08
CA HIS A 82 1.03 -39.51 7.47
C HIS A 82 1.18 -39.08 6.02
N TYR A 83 2.18 -38.24 5.75
CA TYR A 83 2.73 -38.12 4.41
C TYR A 83 3.27 -39.51 4.11
N PRO A 84 2.75 -40.23 3.10
CA PRO A 84 3.37 -41.47 2.68
C PRO A 84 4.83 -41.13 2.34
N GLU A 85 5.77 -41.82 2.99
CA GLU A 85 7.19 -41.62 2.72
C GLU A 85 7.39 -41.67 1.20
N PRO A 86 8.02 -40.64 0.58
CA PRO A 86 8.25 -40.65 -0.85
C PRO A 86 9.14 -41.86 -1.20
N GLY A 87 8.51 -42.89 -1.79
CA GLY A 87 9.16 -44.15 -2.13
C GLY A 87 8.45 -45.44 -1.69
N LYS A 88 7.33 -45.38 -0.95
CA LYS A 88 6.52 -46.57 -0.62
C LYS A 88 5.12 -46.49 -1.24
N PRO A 89 4.86 -47.22 -2.34
CA PRO A 89 3.59 -47.13 -3.08
C PRO A 89 2.38 -47.82 -2.43
N GLU A 90 2.53 -48.51 -1.29
CA GLU A 90 1.56 -49.54 -0.86
C GLU A 90 0.47 -49.07 0.13
N GLU A 91 0.52 -47.83 0.63
CA GLU A 91 -0.47 -47.32 1.60
C GLU A 91 -1.17 -46.04 1.11
N MET A 92 -1.65 -46.04 -0.13
CA MET A 92 -2.62 -45.04 -0.57
C MET A 92 -4.03 -45.57 -0.27
N PRO A 93 -4.89 -44.84 0.49
CA PRO A 93 -6.30 -45.18 0.53
C PRO A 93 -6.86 -45.16 -0.90
N PRO A 94 -7.87 -46.00 -1.22
CA PRO A 94 -8.45 -46.00 -2.54
C PRO A 94 -8.89 -44.57 -2.86
N LEU A 95 -8.53 -44.09 -4.05
CA LEU A 95 -8.90 -42.79 -4.61
C LEU A 95 -10.42 -42.73 -4.76
N ALA A 96 -11.13 -42.65 -3.64
CA ALA A 96 -12.53 -42.30 -3.58
C ALA A 96 -12.61 -40.80 -3.88
N GLU A 97 -12.65 -40.51 -5.18
CA GLU A 97 -13.31 -39.34 -5.77
C GLU A 97 -13.10 -38.04 -4.98
N VAL A 98 -11.84 -37.66 -4.77
CA VAL A 98 -11.53 -36.25 -4.48
C VAL A 98 -11.77 -35.52 -5.80
N ALA A 99 -12.96 -34.94 -5.94
CA ALA A 99 -13.27 -34.01 -7.02
C ALA A 99 -12.10 -33.06 -7.18
N GLU A 100 -11.52 -33.04 -8.39
CA GLU A 100 -10.32 -32.27 -8.70
C GLU A 100 -10.46 -30.85 -8.12
N PRO A 101 -9.53 -30.40 -7.26
CA PRO A 101 -9.54 -29.01 -6.83
C PRO A 101 -9.28 -28.17 -8.08
N THR A 102 -10.29 -27.42 -8.52
CA THR A 102 -10.13 -26.42 -9.57
C THR A 102 -9.14 -25.37 -9.08
N LEU A 103 -7.89 -25.49 -9.53
CA LEU A 103 -6.87 -24.47 -9.32
C LEU A 103 -7.37 -23.17 -9.95
N PRO A 104 -7.30 -22.01 -9.26
CA PRO A 104 -7.80 -20.73 -9.78
C PRO A 104 -6.90 -20.12 -10.88
N PHE A 105 -6.04 -20.92 -11.51
CA PHE A 105 -5.07 -20.48 -12.51
C PHE A 105 -5.26 -21.16 -13.87
N ASP A 106 -6.49 -21.56 -14.20
CA ASP A 106 -6.84 -21.97 -15.57
C ASP A 106 -7.50 -20.81 -16.34
N GLU A 107 -6.76 -19.71 -16.47
CA GLU A 107 -6.95 -18.80 -17.59
C GLU A 107 -5.59 -18.56 -18.24
N ARG A 108 -5.20 -19.49 -19.10
CA ARG A 108 -4.29 -19.18 -20.21
C ARG A 108 -4.89 -18.01 -20.97
N GLN A 109 -4.35 -16.80 -20.80
CA GLN A 109 -4.70 -15.68 -21.67
C GLN A 109 -4.29 -16.05 -23.11
N PRO A 110 -5.20 -15.97 -24.09
CA PRO A 110 -4.89 -16.25 -25.49
C PRO A 110 -4.05 -15.08 -26.03
N GLY A 111 -2.75 -15.13 -25.77
CA GLY A 111 -1.83 -14.03 -26.09
C GLY A 111 -0.39 -14.25 -25.65
N ASP A 112 -0.10 -15.25 -24.82
CA ASP A 112 1.28 -15.64 -24.52
C ASP A 112 1.86 -16.40 -25.73
N GLU A 113 2.24 -15.64 -26.76
CA GLU A 113 3.14 -16.11 -27.80
C GLU A 113 4.42 -16.61 -27.14
N LEU A 114 4.69 -17.91 -27.31
CA LEU A 114 5.99 -18.49 -27.01
C LEU A 114 7.07 -17.58 -27.63
N PRO A 115 8.15 -17.24 -26.89
CA PRO A 115 9.23 -16.44 -27.47
C PRO A 115 9.74 -17.16 -28.73
N PRO A 116 9.90 -16.47 -29.87
CA PRO A 116 10.23 -17.12 -31.12
C PRO A 116 11.53 -17.91 -30.97
N GLU A 117 11.40 -19.22 -31.09
CA GLU A 117 12.47 -20.21 -31.06
C GLU A 117 13.18 -20.19 -32.42
N GLU A 118 13.84 -19.08 -32.77
CA GLU A 118 14.71 -19.03 -33.96
C GLU A 118 15.59 -17.78 -33.90
N ARG A 119 16.71 -17.87 -33.16
CA ARG A 119 17.88 -17.02 -33.43
C ARG A 119 18.82 -17.83 -34.33
N PRO A 120 18.89 -17.57 -35.64
CA PRO A 120 20.01 -18.08 -36.40
C PRO A 120 21.28 -17.35 -35.93
N LEU A 121 22.21 -18.09 -35.34
CA LEU A 121 23.61 -17.67 -35.21
C LEU A 121 24.23 -17.83 -36.60
N PRO A 122 24.56 -16.74 -37.30
CA PRO A 122 25.91 -16.16 -37.22
C PRO A 122 26.00 -14.63 -37.17
#